data_AF-A0A1E7HWA3-F1
#
_entry.id   AF-A0A1E7HWA3-F1
#
_cell.length_a   1.000
_cell.length_b   1.000
_cell.length_c   1.000
_cell.angle_alpha   90.00
_cell.angle_beta   90.00
_cell.angle_gamma   90.00
#
_symmetry.space_group_name_H-M   'P 1'
#
loop_
_entity.id
_entity.type
_entity.pdbx_description
1 polymer ?
#
loop_
_entity_poly.entity_id
_entity_poly.type
_entity_poly.pdbx_seq_one_letter_code
_entity_poly.pdbx_strand_id
1 'polypeptide(L)'
;MNNIRIRKIIIIVVAFSGAIINAVYGIGLLRALFNPQYNNAIREILISAIALEFGWAAILLWVVFKPFERRHLLLFTAIPMILGNFLHCMNQFIYSHSGAGAIALNLIVGFVFAGLFVFAFFLGKPNTFEKPNDGSGKEPLFTFYTRKEG
;
A
#
# COMPACT_ATOMS: atom_id res chain seq x y z
N MET A 1 19.05 -1.17 19.65
CA MET A 1 19.20 -0.50 18.33
C MET A 1 18.72 -1.33 17.13
N ASN A 2 18.87 -2.66 17.11
CA ASN A 2 18.51 -3.50 15.95
C ASN A 2 17.00 -3.52 15.61
N ASN A 3 16.11 -3.52 16.60
CA ASN A 3 14.66 -3.66 16.36
C ASN A 3 14.06 -2.49 15.55
N ILE A 4 14.52 -1.25 15.75
CA ILE A 4 14.00 -0.08 15.01
C ILE A 4 14.43 -0.14 13.54
N ARG A 5 15.68 -0.52 13.27
CA ARG A 5 16.19 -0.68 11.89
C ARG A 5 15.43 -1.78 11.15
N ILE A 6 15.22 -2.94 11.78
CA ILE A 6 14.46 -4.05 11.19
C ILE A 6 13.03 -3.63 10.86
N ARG A 7 12.32 -2.99 11.80
CA ARG A 7 10.95 -2.49 11.57
C ARG A 7 10.88 -1.50 10.40
N LYS A 8 11.85 -0.58 10.33
CA LYS A 8 11.97 0.38 9.23
C LYS A 8 12.12 -0.34 7.89
N ILE A 9 13.01 -1.33 7.83
CA ILE A 9 13.26 -2.13 6.63
C ILE A 9 11.99 -2.86 6.19
N ILE A 10 11.26 -3.49 7.12
CA ILE A 10 10.00 -4.19 6.80
C ILE A 10 8.99 -3.24 6.15
N ILE A 11 8.78 -2.05 6.73
CA ILE A 11 7.85 -1.05 6.18
C ILE A 11 8.28 -0.62 4.77
N ILE A 12 9.58 -0.38 4.57
CA ILE A 12 10.14 0.00 3.27
C ILE A 12 9.91 -1.11 2.25
N VAL A 13 10.23 -2.36 2.59
CA VAL A 13 10.08 -3.50 1.69
C VAL A 13 8.61 -3.68 1.29
N VAL A 14 7.69 -3.61 2.26
CA VAL A 14 6.25 -3.72 1.98
C VAL A 14 5.77 -2.58 1.08
N ALA A 15 6.09 -1.33 1.41
CA ALA A 15 5.69 -0.18 0.59
C ALA A 15 6.27 -0.26 -0.83
N PHE A 16 7.55 -0.61 -0.95
CA PHE A 16 8.23 -0.74 -2.24
C PHE A 16 7.66 -1.88 -3.08
N SER A 17 7.38 -3.04 -2.47
CA SER A 17 6.73 -4.16 -3.16
C SER A 17 5.35 -3.76 -3.70
N GLY A 18 4.57 -3.01 -2.91
CA GLY A 18 3.30 -2.45 -3.35
C GLY A 18 3.45 -1.48 -4.51
N ALA A 19 4.45 -0.61 -4.47
CA ALA A 19 4.73 0.33 -5.56
C ALA A 19 5.07 -0.40 -6.86
N ILE A 20 5.90 -1.46 -6.79
CA ILE A 20 6.22 -2.30 -7.96
C ILE A 20 4.97 -2.97 -8.51
N ILE A 21 4.14 -3.55 -7.64
CA ILE A 21 2.92 -4.24 -8.06
C ILE A 21 1.99 -3.28 -8.81
N ASN A 22 1.71 -2.10 -8.24
CA ASN A 22 0.86 -1.10 -8.89
C ASN A 22 1.48 -0.65 -10.23
N ALA A 23 2.80 -0.44 -10.29
CA ALA A 23 3.45 -0.09 -11.55
C ALA A 23 3.33 -1.18 -12.62
N VAL A 24 3.45 -2.46 -12.24
CA VAL A 24 3.29 -3.60 -13.17
C VAL A 24 1.85 -3.68 -13.68
N TYR A 25 0.85 -3.51 -12.81
CA TYR A 25 -0.56 -3.44 -13.23
C TYR A 25 -0.82 -2.24 -14.14
N GLY A 26 -0.31 -1.06 -13.80
CA GLY A 26 -0.39 0.14 -14.62
C GLY A 26 0.21 -0.04 -16.02
N ILE A 27 1.36 -0.71 -16.14
CA ILE A 27 1.95 -1.06 -17.44
C ILE A 27 1.05 -2.03 -18.22
N GLY A 28 0.45 -3.02 -17.55
CA GLY A 28 -0.51 -3.94 -18.16
C GLY A 28 -1.73 -3.21 -18.73
N LEU A 29 -2.30 -2.28 -17.98
CA LEU A 29 -3.42 -1.44 -18.42
C LEU A 29 -3.01 -0.48 -19.54
N LEU A 30 -1.79 0.06 -19.50
CA LEU A 30 -1.28 0.92 -20.56
C LEU A 30 -1.18 0.15 -21.89
N ARG A 31 -0.74 -1.11 -21.87
CA ARG A 31 -0.78 -1.97 -23.07
C ARG A 31 -2.21 -2.21 -23.54
N ALA A 32 -3.14 -2.43 -22.61
CA ALA A 32 -4.55 -2.63 -22.91
C ALA A 32 -5.19 -1.39 -23.57
N LEU A 33 -4.80 -0.17 -23.15
CA LEU A 33 -5.32 1.09 -23.70
C LEU A 33 -5.12 1.21 -25.23
N PHE A 34 -4.03 0.67 -25.75
CA PHE A 34 -3.71 0.70 -27.18
C PHE A 34 -4.33 -0.46 -27.97
N ASN A 35 -5.14 -1.33 -27.35
CA ASN A 35 -5.82 -2.40 -28.07
C ASN A 35 -6.96 -1.82 -28.94
N PRO A 36 -6.95 -2.07 -30.27
CA PRO A 36 -7.97 -1.55 -31.17
C PRO A 36 -9.38 -2.11 -30.92
N GLN A 37 -9.50 -3.24 -30.20
CA GLN A 37 -10.80 -3.87 -29.90
C GLN A 37 -11.61 -3.12 -28.83
N TYR A 38 -10.99 -2.23 -28.06
CA TYR A 38 -11.71 -1.47 -27.03
C TYR A 38 -12.30 -0.18 -27.58
N ASN A 39 -13.59 0.02 -27.31
CA ASN A 39 -14.32 1.24 -27.62
C ASN A 39 -13.89 2.42 -26.72
N ASN A 40 -14.38 3.62 -27.03
CA ASN A 40 -14.00 4.84 -26.31
C ASN A 40 -14.38 4.81 -24.81
N ALA A 41 -15.53 4.24 -24.46
CA ALA A 41 -15.95 4.14 -23.06
C ALA A 41 -15.00 3.27 -22.23
N ILE A 42 -14.57 2.13 -22.76
CA ILE A 42 -13.58 1.26 -22.09
C ILE A 42 -12.24 1.98 -21.97
N ARG A 43 -11.82 2.73 -23.00
CA ARG A 43 -10.56 3.49 -22.97
C ARG A 43 -10.56 4.57 -21.90
N GLU A 44 -11.66 5.28 -21.69
CA GLU A 44 -11.80 6.26 -20.61
C GLU A 44 -11.62 5.60 -19.23
N ILE A 45 -12.28 4.45 -19.01
CA ILE A 45 -12.12 3.67 -17.78
C ILE A 45 -10.67 3.22 -17.60
N LEU A 46 -10.01 2.77 -18.67
CA LEU A 46 -8.59 2.38 -18.64
C LEU A 46 -7.68 3.54 -18.28
N ILE A 47 -7.93 4.77 -18.79
CA ILE A 47 -7.15 5.96 -18.43
C ILE A 47 -7.28 6.23 -16.92
N SER A 48 -8.50 6.20 -16.37
CA SER A 48 -8.71 6.37 -14.92
C SER A 48 -8.01 5.28 -14.11
N ALA A 49 -8.06 4.03 -14.56
CA ALA A 49 -7.39 2.92 -13.89
C ALA A 49 -5.85 3.06 -13.95
N ILE A 50 -5.28 3.43 -15.10
CA ILE A 50 -3.84 3.71 -15.25
C ILE A 50 -3.40 4.82 -14.29
N ALA A 51 -4.15 5.93 -14.25
CA ALA A 51 -3.84 7.04 -13.36
C ALA A 51 -3.89 6.61 -11.88
N LEU A 52 -4.86 5.76 -11.52
CA LEU A 52 -4.97 5.20 -10.18
C LEU A 52 -3.76 4.34 -9.81
N GLU A 53 -3.37 3.39 -10.66
CA GLU A 53 -2.22 2.50 -10.45
C GLU A 53 -0.92 3.30 -10.27
N PHE A 54 -0.61 4.21 -11.19
CA PHE A 54 0.61 5.02 -11.08
C PHE A 54 0.56 6.02 -9.92
N GLY A 55 -0.62 6.56 -9.60
CA GLY A 55 -0.83 7.42 -8.44
C GLY A 55 -0.52 6.69 -7.13
N TRP A 56 -1.04 5.47 -6.96
CA TRP A 56 -0.74 4.64 -5.79
C TRP A 56 0.73 4.20 -5.74
N ALA A 57 1.33 3.85 -6.89
CA ALA A 57 2.75 3.53 -6.96
C ALA A 57 3.61 4.70 -6.46
N ALA A 58 3.30 5.93 -6.88
CA ALA A 58 4.01 7.13 -6.42
C ALA A 58 3.81 7.40 -4.92
N ILE A 59 2.58 7.27 -4.41
CA ILE A 59 2.27 7.44 -2.98
C ILE A 59 2.99 6.38 -2.13
N LEU A 60 3.05 5.13 -2.58
CA LEU A 60 3.76 4.06 -1.87
C LEU A 60 5.28 4.26 -1.92
N LEU A 61 5.83 4.71 -3.04
CA LEU A 61 7.23 5.10 -3.13
C LEU A 61 7.54 6.27 -2.18
N TRP A 62 6.58 7.18 -1.98
CA TRP A 62 6.70 8.27 -1.03
C TRP A 62 6.80 7.80 0.43
N VAL A 63 6.17 6.67 0.80
CA VAL A 63 6.29 6.05 2.12
C VAL A 63 7.74 5.61 2.39
N VAL A 64 8.47 5.14 1.37
CA VAL A 64 9.85 4.64 1.51
C VAL A 64 10.79 5.69 2.11
N PHE A 65 10.62 6.98 1.77
CA PHE A 65 11.47 8.06 2.28
C PHE A 65 11.24 8.36 3.77
N LYS A 66 9.99 8.25 4.25
CA LYS A 66 9.63 8.53 5.65
C LYS A 66 8.65 7.49 6.21
N PRO A 67 9.11 6.23 6.40
CA PRO A 67 8.24 5.08 6.64
C PRO A 67 7.44 5.17 7.94
N PHE A 68 8.00 5.74 9.01
CA PHE A 68 7.30 5.84 10.29
C PHE A 68 6.26 6.97 10.32
N GLU A 69 6.55 8.10 9.67
CA GLU A 69 5.64 9.25 9.58
C GLU A 69 4.45 8.94 8.66
N ARG A 70 4.71 8.24 7.55
CA ARG A 70 3.74 8.01 6.47
C ARG A 70 3.07 6.63 6.49
N ARG A 71 3.29 5.84 7.54
CA ARG A 71 2.75 4.47 7.67
C ARG A 71 1.24 4.35 7.50
N HIS A 72 0.48 5.39 7.82
CA HIS A 72 -0.98 5.42 7.68
C HIS A 72 -1.44 5.20 6.24
N LEU A 73 -0.62 5.58 5.25
CA LEU A 73 -0.88 5.32 3.83
C LEU A 73 -0.95 3.82 3.49
N LEU A 74 -0.31 2.95 4.29
CA LEU A 74 -0.39 1.49 4.13
C LEU A 74 -1.78 0.96 4.48
N LEU A 75 -2.43 1.55 5.50
CA LEU A 75 -3.80 1.21 5.86
C LEU A 75 -4.77 1.65 4.75
N PHE A 76 -4.57 2.87 4.24
CA PHE A 76 -5.38 3.40 3.14
C PHE A 76 -5.22 2.62 1.84
N THR A 77 -4.06 2.03 1.57
CA THR A 77 -3.83 1.18 0.39
C THR A 77 -4.40 -0.23 0.53
N ALA A 78 -4.54 -0.74 1.75
CA ALA A 78 -5.16 -2.06 1.97
C ALA A 78 -6.62 -2.11 1.48
N ILE A 79 -7.38 -1.03 1.66
CA ILE A 79 -8.79 -0.95 1.24
C ILE A 79 -8.97 -1.08 -0.29
N PRO A 80 -8.38 -0.20 -1.14
CA PRO A 80 -8.50 -0.31 -2.59
C PRO A 80 -7.86 -1.59 -3.12
N MET A 81 -6.83 -2.14 -2.46
CA MET A 81 -6.27 -3.45 -2.82
C MET A 81 -7.29 -4.58 -2.66
N ILE A 82 -7.98 -4.64 -1.51
CA ILE A 82 -9.03 -5.65 -1.27
C ILE A 82 -10.17 -5.44 -2.27
N LEU A 83 -10.63 -4.20 -2.44
CA LEU A 83 -11.73 -3.88 -3.33
C LEU A 83 -11.41 -4.21 -4.79
N GLY A 84 -10.23 -3.79 -5.27
CA GLY A 84 -9.75 -4.06 -6.62
C GLY A 84 -9.61 -5.56 -6.88
N ASN A 85 -9.05 -6.29 -5.93
CA ASN A 85 -8.91 -7.75 -6.06
C ASN A 85 -10.27 -8.46 -6.07
N PHE A 86 -11.22 -8.01 -5.23
CA PHE A 86 -12.58 -8.53 -5.21
C PHE A 86 -13.31 -8.28 -6.53
N LEU A 87 -13.28 -7.05 -7.05
CA LEU A 87 -13.88 -6.69 -8.33
C LEU A 87 -13.24 -7.45 -9.49
N HIS A 88 -11.92 -7.63 -9.47
CA HIS A 88 -11.21 -8.42 -10.47
C HIS A 88 -11.67 -9.88 -10.47
N CYS A 89 -11.84 -10.48 -9.29
CA CYS A 89 -12.34 -11.84 -9.15
C CYS A 89 -13.80 -11.98 -9.58
N MET A 90 -14.66 -11.00 -9.27
CA MET A 90 -16.03 -10.96 -9.80
C MET A 90 -16.05 -10.90 -11.34
N ASN A 91 -15.19 -10.08 -11.93
CA ASN A 91 -15.09 -9.97 -13.37
C ASN A 91 -14.62 -11.29 -14.02
N GLN A 92 -13.63 -11.96 -13.42
CA GLN A 92 -13.16 -13.27 -13.88
C GLN A 92 -14.25 -14.35 -13.79
N PHE A 93 -15.05 -14.32 -12.71
CA PHE A 93 -16.16 -15.23 -12.49
C PHE A 93 -17.27 -15.04 -13.53
N ILE A 94 -17.60 -13.80 -13.88
CA ILE A 94 -18.71 -13.48 -14.79
C ILE A 94 -18.32 -13.63 -16.27
N TYR A 95 -17.13 -13.15 -16.66
CA TYR A 95 -16.80 -12.95 -18.08
C TYR A 95 -15.67 -13.83 -18.61
N SER A 96 -14.72 -14.23 -17.77
CA SER A 96 -13.46 -14.81 -18.26
C SER A 96 -13.43 -16.34 -18.33
N HIS A 97 -14.47 -17.04 -17.85
CA HIS A 97 -14.46 -18.51 -17.68
C HIS A 97 -13.17 -19.01 -17.01
N SER A 98 -12.56 -18.18 -16.15
CA SER A 98 -11.32 -18.52 -15.46
C SER A 98 -11.61 -19.69 -14.52
N GLY A 99 -10.70 -20.68 -14.49
CA GLY A 99 -10.83 -21.79 -13.57
C GLY A 99 -10.92 -21.30 -12.11
N ALA A 100 -11.77 -21.95 -11.31
CA ALA A 100 -11.98 -21.58 -9.90
C ALA A 100 -10.68 -21.45 -9.09
N GLY A 101 -9.67 -22.26 -9.43
CA GLY A 101 -8.34 -22.19 -8.82
C GLY A 101 -7.62 -20.86 -9.07
N ALA A 102 -7.72 -20.27 -10.26
CA ALA A 102 -7.09 -18.98 -10.57
C ALA A 102 -7.76 -17.83 -9.80
N ILE A 103 -9.09 -17.86 -9.68
CA ILE A 103 -9.86 -16.88 -8.90
C ILE A 103 -9.47 -16.99 -7.41
N ALA A 104 -9.42 -18.21 -6.88
CA ALA A 104 -9.02 -18.44 -5.49
C ALA A 104 -7.59 -17.97 -5.20
N LEU A 105 -6.65 -18.23 -6.12
CA LEU A 105 -5.25 -17.81 -5.97
C LEU A 105 -5.14 -16.28 -5.97
N ASN A 106 -5.84 -15.59 -6.88
CA ASN A 106 -5.88 -14.13 -6.91
C ASN A 106 -6.44 -13.55 -5.61
N LEU A 107 -7.55 -14.09 -5.10
CA LEU A 107 -8.10 -13.71 -3.79
C LEU A 107 -7.07 -13.84 -2.67
N ILE A 108 -6.44 -15.01 -2.55
CA ILE A 108 -5.44 -15.29 -1.52
C ILE A 108 -4.28 -14.29 -1.62
N VAL A 109 -3.74 -14.06 -2.81
CA VAL A 109 -2.62 -13.13 -2.99
C VAL A 109 -2.99 -11.72 -2.55
N GLY A 110 -4.14 -11.19 -2.97
CA GLY A 110 -4.55 -9.84 -2.56
C GLY A 110 -4.82 -9.73 -1.05
N PHE A 111 -5.38 -10.76 -0.42
CA PHE A 111 -5.55 -10.78 1.04
C PHE A 111 -4.21 -10.84 1.78
N VAL A 112 -3.25 -11.63 1.29
CA VAL A 112 -1.89 -11.68 1.86
C VAL A 112 -1.24 -10.29 1.77
N PHE A 113 -1.30 -9.62 0.62
CA PHE A 113 -0.74 -8.27 0.47
C PHE A 113 -1.45 -7.25 1.37
N ALA A 114 -2.79 -7.25 1.42
CA ALA A 114 -3.54 -6.40 2.33
C ALA A 114 -3.14 -6.64 3.80
N GLY A 115 -2.99 -7.90 4.19
CA GLY A 115 -2.50 -8.29 5.51
C GLY A 115 -1.09 -7.77 5.79
N LEU A 116 -0.18 -7.86 4.82
CA LEU A 116 1.19 -7.31 4.93
C LEU A 116 1.18 -5.78 5.13
N PHE A 117 0.32 -5.04 4.43
CA PHE A 117 0.19 -3.59 4.63
C PHE A 117 -0.30 -3.25 6.04
N VAL A 118 -1.34 -3.94 6.52
CA VAL A 118 -1.87 -3.76 7.88
C VAL A 118 -0.81 -4.14 8.93
N PHE A 119 -0.10 -5.24 8.73
CA PHE A 119 0.97 -5.67 9.61
C PHE A 119 2.12 -4.65 9.67
N ALA A 120 2.58 -4.16 8.52
CA ALA A 120 3.61 -3.12 8.44
C ALA A 120 3.18 -1.82 9.13
N PHE A 121 1.90 -1.45 9.04
CA PHE A 121 1.35 -0.31 9.77
C PHE A 121 1.52 -0.47 11.29
N PHE A 122 1.13 -1.62 11.85
CA PHE A 122 1.26 -1.87 13.29
C PHE A 122 2.72 -1.94 13.74
N LEU A 123 3.60 -2.53 12.92
CA LEU A 123 5.04 -2.51 13.16
C LEU A 123 5.62 -1.09 13.13
N GLY A 124 4.95 -0.09 12.57
CA GLY A 124 5.40 1.30 12.60
C GLY A 124 5.06 2.06 13.88
N LYS A 125 4.22 1.50 14.78
CA LYS A 125 3.73 2.22 15.97
C LYS A 125 4.84 2.35 17.03
N PRO A 126 5.20 3.57 17.49
CA PRO A 126 6.20 3.72 18.55
C PRO A 126 5.72 3.00 19.81
N ASN A 127 6.64 2.33 20.52
CA ASN A 127 6.32 1.70 21.80
C ASN A 127 6.10 2.82 22.82
N THR A 128 4.85 3.16 23.11
CA THR A 128 4.46 4.17 24.11
C THR A 128 4.84 3.80 25.55
N PHE A 129 5.59 2.72 25.77
CA PHE A 129 5.93 2.19 27.09
C PHE A 129 7.38 2.41 27.53
N GLU A 130 8.25 3.02 26.72
CA GLU A 130 9.48 3.61 27.25
C GLU A 130 9.13 4.97 27.87
N LYS A 131 8.52 4.94 29.06
CA LYS A 131 8.68 6.07 29.98
C LYS A 131 10.19 6.21 30.20
N PRO A 132 10.77 7.43 30.13
CA PRO A 132 12.10 7.64 30.64
C PRO A 132 12.07 7.15 32.09
N ASN A 133 12.94 6.18 32.42
CA ASN A 133 13.26 5.93 33.81
C ASN A 133 14.27 7.02 34.22
N ASP A 134 13.86 8.28 34.09
CA ASP A 134 14.58 9.35 34.73
C ASP A 134 14.09 9.34 36.18
N GLY A 135 14.94 8.92 37.10
CA GLY A 135 14.65 8.99 38.53
C GLY A 135 14.36 10.42 39.04
N SER A 136 14.20 11.42 38.16
CA SER A 136 13.67 12.73 38.45
C SER A 136 12.16 12.72 38.30
N GLY A 137 11.44 12.63 39.42
CA GLY A 137 10.01 12.92 39.51
C GLY A 137 9.67 14.37 39.18
N LYS A 138 9.98 14.82 37.96
CA LYS A 138 9.60 16.12 37.40
C LYS A 138 8.70 15.84 36.21
N GLU A 139 7.46 16.34 36.31
CA GLU A 139 6.49 16.21 35.25
C GLU A 139 7.03 16.77 33.92
N PRO A 140 6.75 16.11 32.78
CA PRO A 140 7.22 16.58 31.49
C PRO A 140 6.47 17.86 31.11
N LEU A 141 7.17 18.99 31.23
CA LEU A 141 6.76 20.27 30.66
C LEU A 141 6.60 20.07 29.15
N PHE A 142 5.36 20.20 28.67
CA PHE A 142 4.94 20.16 27.27
C PHE A 142 5.99 20.81 26.34
N THR A 143 6.84 19.99 25.74
CA THR A 143 7.80 20.48 24.75
C THR A 143 7.14 20.37 23.38
N PHE A 144 6.51 21.47 22.96
CA PHE A 144 6.08 21.73 21.60
C PHE A 144 7.29 21.61 20.66
N TYR A 145 7.44 20.49 19.97
CA TYR A 145 8.37 20.38 18.84
C TYR A 145 7.68 20.86 17.56
N THR A 146 7.81 22.16 17.28
CA THR A 146 7.75 22.71 15.93
C THR A 146 9.02 22.30 15.19
N ARG A 147 8.99 21.19 14.45
CA ARG A 147 10.10 20.84 13.55
C ARG A 147 9.93 21.59 12.23
N LYS A 148 10.67 22.69 12.12
CA LYS A 148 10.89 23.49 10.92
C LYS A 148 11.42 22.63 9.76
N GLU A 149 11.03 23.11 8.59
CA GLU A 149 11.35 22.68 7.23
C GLU A 149 12.85 22.62 6.93
N GLY A 150 13.16 21.76 5.96
CA GLY A 150 14.47 21.50 5.35
C GLY A 150 14.33 20.34 4.38
#